data_AF-A0A935T894-F1
#
_entry.id   AF-A0A935T894-F1
#
_cell.length_a   1.000
_cell.length_b   1.000
_cell.length_c   1.000
_cell.angle_alpha   90.00
_cell.angle_beta   90.00
_cell.angle_gamma   90.00
#
_symmetry.space_group_name_H-M   'P 1'
#
loop_
_entity.id
_entity.type
_entity.pdbx_description
1 polymer ?
#
loop_
_entity_poly.entity_id
_entity_poly.type
_entity_poly.pdbx_seq_one_letter_code
_entity_poly.pdbx_strand_id
1 'polypeptide(L)'
;MTDRQAGRNARGFTIIELVVVIVIIGILAATALPRFVNLADDAHSASVQSMSSSFQSGINLVHAGWVAQGATAGVNAVTVEGGGSVGVNDSGWPENAVSTGGDGAATAAECVALWSALLNSAPSVSATAGAADWLASSDDKVTCRYTYNAASGRYFDYNTSTGALTVTVP
;
A
#
# COMPACT_ATOMS: atom_id res chain seq x y z
N MET A 1 59.01 -23.72 -37.91
CA MET A 1 58.26 -22.95 -36.90
C MET A 1 57.12 -23.83 -36.43
N THR A 2 57.38 -24.68 -35.44
CA THR A 2 56.39 -25.60 -34.87
C THR A 2 56.20 -25.21 -33.41
N ASP A 3 55.13 -24.45 -33.17
CA ASP A 3 54.69 -24.06 -31.84
C ASP A 3 54.11 -25.29 -31.12
N ARG A 4 54.65 -25.61 -29.93
CA ARG A 4 54.19 -26.71 -29.09
C ARG A 4 53.10 -26.18 -28.16
N GLN A 5 51.85 -26.48 -28.47
CA GLN A 5 50.74 -26.21 -27.54
C GLN A 5 50.85 -27.14 -26.32
N ALA A 6 51.14 -26.55 -25.17
CA ALA A 6 51.03 -27.21 -23.87
C ALA A 6 49.54 -27.42 -23.54
N GLY A 7 49.10 -28.68 -23.60
CA GLY A 7 47.75 -29.07 -23.21
C GLY A 7 47.48 -28.73 -21.75
N ARG A 8 46.60 -27.76 -21.49
CA ARG A 8 46.10 -27.46 -20.15
C ARG A 8 45.28 -28.65 -19.67
N ASN A 9 45.68 -29.24 -18.55
CA ASN A 9 44.91 -30.28 -17.87
C ASN A 9 43.56 -29.71 -17.41
N ALA A 10 42.51 -29.92 -18.21
CA ALA A 10 41.14 -29.70 -17.76
C ALA A 10 40.80 -30.82 -16.77
N ARG A 11 41.00 -30.55 -15.47
CA ARG A 11 40.49 -31.43 -14.40
C ARG A 11 38.96 -31.36 -14.45
N GLY A 12 38.33 -32.43 -14.95
CA GLY A 12 36.87 -32.55 -14.94
C GLY A 12 36.35 -32.61 -13.51
N PHE A 13 35.20 -31.99 -13.28
CA PHE A 13 34.47 -32.07 -12.01
C PHE A 13 34.06 -33.53 -11.75
N THR A 14 34.18 -34.01 -10.52
CA THR A 14 33.75 -35.39 -10.21
C THR A 14 32.23 -35.44 -10.05
N ILE A 15 31.59 -36.53 -10.48
CA ILE A 15 30.13 -36.68 -10.35
C ILE A 15 29.71 -36.62 -8.88
N ILE A 16 30.52 -37.16 -7.97
CA ILE A 16 30.23 -37.12 -6.52
C ILE A 16 30.21 -35.69 -5.97
N GLU A 17 31.06 -34.81 -6.49
CA GLU A 17 31.12 -33.40 -6.10
C GLU A 17 29.86 -32.65 -6.54
N LEU A 18 29.34 -32.94 -7.73
CA LEU A 18 28.05 -32.41 -8.17
C LEU A 18 26.88 -32.96 -7.31
N VAL A 19 26.90 -34.25 -6.98
CA VAL A 19 25.86 -34.89 -6.15
C VAL A 19 25.83 -34.29 -4.75
N VAL A 20 26.99 -34.07 -4.11
CA VAL A 20 27.02 -33.51 -2.76
C VAL A 20 26.48 -32.07 -2.74
N VAL A 21 26.75 -31.28 -3.79
CA VAL A 21 26.28 -29.90 -3.89
C VAL A 21 24.75 -29.84 -3.99
N ILE A 22 24.14 -30.65 -4.86
CA ILE A 22 22.67 -30.66 -4.98
C ILE A 22 21.98 -31.17 -3.70
N VAL A 23 22.62 -32.09 -2.97
CA VAL A 23 22.11 -32.57 -1.68
C VAL A 23 22.16 -31.45 -0.63
N ILE A 24 23.27 -30.71 -0.54
CA ILE A 24 23.41 -29.58 0.37
C ILE A 24 22.38 -28.49 0.02
N ILE A 25 22.26 -28.11 -1.26
CA ILE A 25 21.26 -27.13 -1.71
C ILE A 25 19.84 -27.62 -1.40
N GLY A 26 19.57 -28.92 -1.55
CA GLY A 26 18.27 -29.51 -1.21
C GLY A 26 17.89 -29.34 0.26
N ILE A 27 18.84 -29.59 1.18
CA ILE A 27 18.60 -29.42 2.62
C ILE A 27 18.42 -27.94 2.99
N LEU A 28 19.24 -27.06 2.43
CA LEU A 28 19.12 -25.61 2.65
C LEU A 28 17.79 -25.08 2.11
N ALA A 29 17.38 -25.50 0.92
CA ALA A 29 16.10 -25.11 0.33
C ALA A 29 14.91 -25.60 1.16
N ALA A 30 14.94 -26.84 1.64
CA ALA A 30 13.87 -27.43 2.44
C ALA A 30 13.63 -26.67 3.76
N THR A 31 14.68 -26.09 4.36
CA THR A 31 14.59 -25.35 5.63
C THR A 31 14.37 -23.84 5.43
N ALA A 32 14.89 -23.25 4.36
CA ALA A 32 14.78 -21.82 4.09
C ALA A 32 13.43 -21.42 3.47
N LEU A 33 12.87 -22.25 2.58
CA LEU A 33 11.67 -21.91 1.82
C LEU A 33 10.44 -21.63 2.71
N PRO A 34 10.12 -22.44 3.73
CA PRO A 34 8.98 -22.16 4.60
C PRO A 34 9.10 -20.84 5.37
N ARG A 35 10.32 -20.48 5.81
CA ARG A 35 10.55 -19.21 6.49
C ARG A 35 10.46 -18.02 5.54
N PHE A 36 10.92 -18.17 4.31
CA PHE A 36 10.85 -17.12 3.31
C PHE A 36 9.40 -16.75 2.97
N VAL A 37 8.51 -17.74 2.83
CA VAL A 37 7.08 -17.50 2.57
C VAL A 37 6.43 -16.75 3.73
N ASN A 38 6.63 -17.19 4.98
CA ASN A 38 6.08 -16.50 6.15
C ASN A 38 6.59 -15.05 6.26
N LEU A 39 7.89 -14.82 6.02
CA LEU A 39 8.46 -13.47 6.07
C LEU A 39 7.87 -12.57 4.98
N ALA A 40 7.59 -13.10 3.79
CA ALA A 40 6.95 -12.35 2.72
C ALA A 40 5.50 -11.96 3.11
N ASP A 41 4.74 -12.89 3.70
CA ASP A 41 3.39 -12.62 4.16
C ASP A 41 3.35 -11.57 5.29
N ASP A 42 4.27 -11.67 6.25
CA ASP A 42 4.43 -10.68 7.33
C ASP A 42 4.81 -9.31 6.76
N ALA A 43 5.69 -9.26 5.75
CA ALA A 43 6.08 -8.02 5.09
C ALA A 43 4.90 -7.36 4.36
N HIS A 44 4.03 -8.14 3.72
CA HIS A 44 2.80 -7.62 3.11
C HIS A 44 1.84 -7.05 4.16
N SER A 45 1.61 -7.76 5.26
CA SER A 45 0.75 -7.28 6.35
C SER A 45 1.32 -6.01 7.00
N ALA A 46 2.63 -5.95 7.25
CA ALA A 46 3.31 -4.76 7.74
C ALA A 46 3.20 -3.56 6.77
N SER A 47 3.23 -3.81 5.46
CA SER A 47 3.06 -2.77 4.44
C SER A 47 1.68 -2.13 4.50
N VAL A 48 0.62 -2.93 4.69
CA VAL A 48 -0.75 -2.42 4.85
C VAL A 48 -0.91 -1.64 6.15
N GLN A 49 -0.32 -2.12 7.25
CA GLN A 49 -0.32 -1.42 8.53
C GLN A 49 0.41 -0.06 8.45
N SER A 50 1.55 -0.01 7.75
CA SER A 50 2.32 1.22 7.52
C SER A 50 1.54 2.22 6.67
N MET A 51 0.90 1.72 5.61
CA MET A 51 0.13 2.56 4.70
C MET A 51 -1.11 3.16 5.38
N SER A 52 -1.86 2.35 6.12
CA SER A 52 -3.02 2.83 6.90
C SER A 52 -2.62 3.85 7.96
N SER A 53 -1.47 3.67 8.63
CA SER A 53 -0.94 4.64 9.60
C SER A 53 -0.55 5.98 8.95
N SER A 54 0.04 5.91 7.75
CA SER A 54 0.36 7.10 6.95
C SER A 54 -0.91 7.83 6.52
N PHE A 55 -1.92 7.07 6.08
CA PHE A 55 -3.23 7.61 5.71
C PHE A 55 -3.94 8.27 6.91
N GLN A 56 -3.94 7.62 8.08
CA GLN A 56 -4.46 8.20 9.33
C GLN A 56 -3.76 9.51 9.70
N SER A 57 -2.45 9.59 9.47
CA SER A 57 -1.69 10.82 9.71
C SER A 57 -2.15 11.95 8.79
N GLY A 58 -2.41 11.64 7.51
CA GLY A 58 -3.02 12.58 6.56
C GLY A 58 -4.43 13.04 6.98
N ILE A 59 -5.28 12.11 7.41
CA ILE A 59 -6.63 12.43 7.95
C ILE A 59 -6.52 13.41 9.12
N ASN A 60 -5.65 13.11 10.09
CA ASN A 60 -5.48 13.92 11.28
C ASN A 60 -4.92 15.32 10.96
N LEU A 61 -4.04 15.43 9.96
CA LEU A 61 -3.52 16.71 9.51
C LEU A 61 -4.63 17.60 8.92
N VAL A 62 -5.47 17.04 8.06
CA VAL A 62 -6.62 17.74 7.49
C VAL A 62 -7.61 18.14 8.58
N HIS A 63 -7.94 17.21 9.49
CA HIS A 63 -8.83 17.50 10.61
C HIS A 63 -8.28 18.61 11.52
N ALA A 64 -6.98 18.59 11.83
CA ALA A 64 -6.32 19.65 12.58
C ALA A 64 -6.38 20.99 11.85
N GLY A 65 -6.22 21.00 10.52
CA GLY A 65 -6.38 22.20 9.71
C GLY A 65 -7.81 22.75 9.72
N TRP A 66 -8.83 21.89 9.76
CA TRP A 66 -10.23 22.30 9.94
C TRP A 66 -10.48 22.89 11.33
N VAL A 67 -9.93 22.28 12.39
CA VAL A 67 -10.01 22.81 13.75
C VAL A 67 -9.33 24.19 13.84
N ALA A 68 -8.18 24.37 13.18
CA ALA A 68 -7.48 25.65 13.13
C ALA A 68 -8.27 26.77 12.43
N GLN A 69 -9.19 26.40 11.52
CA GLN A 69 -10.12 27.33 10.86
C GLN A 69 -11.40 27.60 11.68
N GLY A 70 -11.49 27.09 12.90
CA GLY A 70 -12.57 27.38 13.84
C GLY A 70 -13.60 26.27 14.02
N ALA A 71 -13.40 25.09 13.42
CA ALA A 71 -14.25 23.91 13.63
C ALA A 71 -15.75 24.18 13.39
N THR A 72 -16.08 24.88 12.31
CA THR A 72 -17.47 25.20 11.97
C THR A 72 -17.92 24.43 10.73
N ALA A 73 -19.20 24.08 10.66
CA ALA A 73 -19.81 23.44 9.49
C ALA A 73 -19.77 24.32 8.22
N GLY A 74 -19.37 25.60 8.33
CA GLY A 74 -19.13 26.46 7.17
C GLY A 74 -17.77 26.23 6.49
N VAL A 75 -16.85 25.52 7.13
CA VAL A 75 -15.56 25.14 6.55
C VAL A 75 -15.71 23.78 5.89
N ASN A 76 -15.76 23.78 4.56
CA ASN A 76 -15.99 22.60 3.74
C ASN A 76 -14.73 22.12 3.00
N ALA A 77 -13.60 22.81 3.19
CA ALA A 77 -12.32 22.40 2.62
C ALA A 77 -11.14 22.90 3.46
N VAL A 78 -10.05 22.14 3.45
CA VAL A 78 -8.80 22.46 4.13
C VAL A 78 -7.66 22.41 3.12
N THR A 79 -6.86 23.47 3.06
CA THR A 79 -5.62 23.48 2.28
C THR A 79 -4.53 22.71 3.02
N VAL A 80 -3.92 21.75 2.33
CA VAL A 80 -2.82 20.93 2.84
C VAL A 80 -1.49 21.50 2.33
N GLU A 81 -0.43 21.31 3.10
CA GLU A 81 0.95 21.65 2.72
C GLU A 81 1.26 21.10 1.30
N GLY A 82 1.63 21.99 0.37
CA GLY A 82 1.78 21.65 -1.05
C GLY A 82 0.69 22.23 -1.97
N GLY A 83 -0.31 22.92 -1.42
CA GLY A 83 -1.29 23.71 -2.17
C GLY A 83 -2.51 22.93 -2.67
N GLY A 84 -2.63 21.64 -2.33
CA GLY A 84 -3.84 20.84 -2.55
C GLY A 84 -4.93 21.19 -1.53
N SER A 85 -6.19 21.09 -1.94
CA SER A 85 -7.34 21.27 -1.06
C SER A 85 -8.06 19.94 -0.87
N VAL A 86 -8.39 19.60 0.38
CA VAL A 86 -9.15 18.41 0.75
C VAL A 86 -10.52 18.85 1.23
N GLY A 87 -11.58 18.32 0.64
CA GLY A 87 -12.95 18.56 1.09
C GLY A 87 -13.21 17.83 2.40
N VAL A 88 -13.90 18.50 3.31
CA VAL A 88 -14.24 17.95 4.63
C VAL A 88 -15.73 18.07 4.90
N ASN A 89 -16.27 17.08 5.61
CA ASN A 89 -17.65 17.09 6.06
C ASN A 89 -17.87 18.09 7.23
N ASP A 90 -19.11 18.21 7.70
CA ASP A 90 -19.49 19.10 8.81
C ASP A 90 -18.74 18.83 10.14
N SER A 91 -18.17 17.64 10.29
CA SER A 91 -17.35 17.24 11.44
C SER A 91 -15.84 17.40 11.21
N GLY A 92 -15.43 17.96 10.07
CA GLY A 92 -14.04 18.20 9.72
C GLY A 92 -13.28 16.96 9.26
N TRP A 93 -13.97 15.90 8.85
CA TRP A 93 -13.33 14.68 8.34
C TRP A 93 -13.19 14.74 6.83
N PRO A 94 -12.02 14.37 6.27
CA PRO A 94 -11.83 14.27 4.83
C PRO A 94 -12.88 13.39 4.16
N GLU A 95 -13.53 13.89 3.12
CA GLU A 95 -14.52 13.12 2.37
C GLU A 95 -14.19 13.03 0.88
N ASN A 96 -13.50 14.03 0.32
CA ASN A 96 -13.04 14.02 -1.06
C ASN A 96 -11.80 14.89 -1.27
N ALA A 97 -11.24 14.88 -2.48
CA ALA A 97 -10.11 15.72 -2.86
C ALA A 97 -10.51 16.96 -3.69
N VAL A 98 -11.74 17.48 -3.50
CA VAL A 98 -12.29 18.59 -4.28
C VAL A 98 -12.36 19.87 -3.45
N SER A 99 -12.15 21.02 -4.10
CA SER A 99 -12.21 22.38 -3.54
C SER A 99 -13.63 22.95 -3.38
N THR A 100 -14.64 22.14 -3.65
CA THR A 100 -16.06 22.44 -3.38
C THR A 100 -16.54 21.34 -2.46
N GLY A 101 -17.02 21.70 -1.25
CA GLY A 101 -17.43 20.76 -0.20
C GLY A 101 -18.13 19.50 -0.73
N GLY A 102 -17.87 18.37 -0.09
CA GLY A 102 -18.35 17.09 -0.61
C GLY A 102 -19.86 16.97 -0.62
N ASP A 103 -20.30 16.08 -1.49
CA ASP A 103 -21.70 15.69 -1.64
C ASP A 103 -22.12 14.64 -0.60
N GLY A 104 -21.27 14.39 0.39
CA GLY A 104 -21.43 13.35 1.40
C GLY A 104 -21.34 11.93 0.84
N ALA A 105 -20.85 11.74 -0.38
CA ALA A 105 -20.67 10.45 -1.01
C ALA A 105 -19.19 10.15 -1.26
N ALA A 106 -18.73 9.01 -0.76
CA ALA A 106 -17.46 8.42 -1.15
C ALA A 106 -17.70 7.49 -2.33
N THR A 107 -17.49 7.91 -3.57
CA THR A 107 -17.41 6.98 -4.70
C THR A 107 -16.02 6.37 -4.78
N ALA A 108 -15.85 5.25 -5.50
CA ALA A 108 -14.53 4.65 -5.69
C ALA A 108 -13.52 5.63 -6.33
N ALA A 109 -13.98 6.52 -7.22
CA ALA A 109 -13.14 7.56 -7.82
C ALA A 109 -12.73 8.63 -6.81
N GLU A 110 -13.63 9.03 -5.90
CA GLU A 110 -13.30 9.96 -4.82
C GLU A 110 -12.35 9.36 -3.81
N CYS A 111 -12.47 8.07 -3.50
CA CYS A 111 -11.49 7.36 -2.67
C CYS A 111 -10.11 7.35 -3.32
N VAL A 112 -10.01 7.14 -4.64
CA VAL A 112 -8.73 7.28 -5.37
C VAL A 112 -8.17 8.69 -5.23
N ALA A 113 -9.00 9.72 -5.39
CA ALA A 113 -8.55 11.10 -5.30
C ALA A 113 -8.13 11.45 -3.86
N LEU A 114 -8.90 11.01 -2.87
CA LEU A 114 -8.60 11.20 -1.45
C LEU A 114 -7.28 10.54 -1.04
N TRP A 115 -7.01 9.33 -1.53
CA TRP A 115 -5.71 8.68 -1.39
C TRP A 115 -4.55 9.54 -1.87
N SER A 116 -4.64 10.11 -3.07
CA SER A 116 -3.59 10.98 -3.60
C SER A 116 -3.46 12.31 -2.84
N ALA A 117 -4.55 12.80 -2.25
CA ALA A 117 -4.54 14.07 -1.51
C ALA A 117 -3.97 13.94 -0.08
N LEU A 118 -4.19 12.79 0.57
CA LEU A 118 -3.73 12.55 1.95
C LEU A 118 -2.30 11.98 2.03
N LEU A 119 -1.77 11.44 0.92
CA LEU A 119 -0.46 10.80 0.88
C LEU A 119 0.50 11.53 -0.08
N ASN A 120 1.57 12.12 0.45
CA ASN A 120 2.58 12.87 -0.33
C ASN A 120 3.40 12.02 -1.32
N SER A 121 3.51 10.72 -1.11
CA SER A 121 4.23 9.79 -2.01
C SER A 121 3.47 8.48 -2.07
N ALA A 122 2.23 8.59 -2.51
CA ALA A 122 1.28 7.49 -2.50
C ALA A 122 1.68 6.39 -3.50
N PRO A 123 1.59 5.10 -3.12
CA PRO A 123 1.59 4.00 -4.08
C PRO A 123 0.45 4.14 -5.10
N SER A 124 0.55 3.39 -6.20
CA SER A 124 -0.52 3.34 -7.20
C SER A 124 -1.81 2.81 -6.60
N VAL A 125 -2.92 3.52 -6.86
CA VAL A 125 -4.27 3.13 -6.47
C VAL A 125 -5.20 3.29 -7.68
N SER A 126 -6.20 2.41 -7.79
CA SER A 126 -7.21 2.48 -8.84
C SER A 126 -8.58 2.09 -8.31
N ALA A 127 -9.64 2.58 -8.94
CA ALA A 127 -11.01 2.09 -8.74
C ALA A 127 -11.31 0.82 -9.56
N THR A 128 -10.38 0.41 -10.43
CA THR A 128 -10.52 -0.77 -11.30
C THR A 128 -9.67 -1.91 -10.77
N ALA A 129 -10.30 -3.05 -10.51
CA ALA A 129 -9.61 -4.25 -10.01
C ALA A 129 -8.47 -4.67 -10.97
N GLY A 130 -7.27 -4.87 -10.41
CA GLY A 130 -6.08 -5.32 -11.14
C GLY A 130 -5.34 -4.22 -11.93
N ALA A 131 -5.78 -2.96 -11.89
CA ALA A 131 -5.13 -1.86 -12.59
C ALA A 131 -3.99 -1.18 -11.79
N ALA A 132 -3.90 -1.45 -10.48
CA ALA A 132 -2.90 -0.90 -9.57
C ALA A 132 -2.66 -1.85 -8.39
N ASP A 133 -1.64 -1.57 -7.57
CA ASP A 133 -1.34 -2.36 -6.37
C ASP A 133 -2.45 -2.24 -5.31
N TRP A 134 -3.07 -1.07 -5.24
CA TRP A 134 -4.20 -0.79 -4.36
C TRP A 134 -5.49 -0.62 -5.15
N LEU A 135 -6.56 -1.26 -4.67
CA LEU A 135 -7.92 -1.08 -5.17
C LEU A 135 -8.71 -0.23 -4.18
N ALA A 136 -9.18 0.92 -4.64
CA ALA A 136 -10.14 1.75 -3.92
C ALA A 136 -11.57 1.34 -4.31
N SER A 137 -12.43 1.21 -3.33
CA SER A 137 -13.84 0.86 -3.50
C SER A 137 -14.69 1.56 -2.45
N SER A 138 -15.97 1.71 -2.73
CA SER A 138 -16.96 2.17 -1.77
C SER A 138 -18.34 1.67 -2.18
N ASP A 139 -18.96 0.89 -1.29
CA ASP A 139 -20.24 0.23 -1.53
C ASP A 139 -21.42 0.99 -0.90
N ASP A 140 -21.16 1.69 0.22
CA ASP A 140 -22.16 2.37 1.05
C ASP A 140 -22.13 3.90 0.89
N LYS A 141 -21.26 4.42 0.01
CA LYS A 141 -20.98 5.86 -0.19
C LYS A 141 -20.45 6.57 1.05
N VAL A 142 -19.99 5.85 2.07
CA VAL A 142 -19.45 6.42 3.31
C VAL A 142 -18.06 5.86 3.60
N THR A 143 -17.81 4.63 3.21
CA THR A 143 -16.61 3.88 3.55
C THR A 143 -15.72 3.72 2.34
N CYS A 144 -14.57 4.39 2.34
CA CYS A 144 -13.50 4.12 1.40
C CYS A 144 -12.72 2.89 1.86
N ARG A 145 -12.86 1.79 1.12
CA ARG A 145 -12.05 0.58 1.31
C ARG A 145 -10.85 0.59 0.37
N TYR A 146 -9.66 0.45 0.93
CA TYR A 146 -8.40 0.31 0.19
C TYR A 146 -7.87 -1.12 0.36
N THR A 147 -7.98 -1.93 -0.70
CA THR A 147 -7.53 -3.31 -0.71
C THR A 147 -6.14 -3.41 -1.32
N TYR A 148 -5.19 -3.97 -0.60
CA TYR A 148 -3.85 -4.23 -1.10
C TYR A 148 -3.84 -5.54 -1.87
N ASN A 149 -3.47 -5.53 -3.15
CA ASN A 149 -3.50 -6.70 -4.04
C ASN A 149 -4.84 -7.44 -3.95
N ALA A 150 -5.78 -7.17 -4.85
CA ALA A 150 -7.21 -7.53 -4.75
C ALA A 150 -7.56 -9.00 -4.35
N ALA A 151 -6.62 -9.95 -4.41
CA ALA A 151 -6.80 -11.33 -3.95
C ALA A 151 -6.21 -11.64 -2.55
N SER A 152 -5.63 -10.67 -1.85
CA SER A 152 -4.80 -10.91 -0.65
C SER A 152 -5.59 -11.00 0.67
N GLY A 153 -6.85 -10.56 0.67
CA GLY A 153 -7.66 -10.41 1.89
C GLY A 153 -7.21 -9.27 2.83
N ARG A 154 -6.19 -8.48 2.45
CA ARG A 154 -5.66 -7.37 3.24
C ARG A 154 -6.24 -6.05 2.77
N TYR A 155 -6.91 -5.33 3.66
CA TYR A 155 -7.49 -4.03 3.36
C TYR A 155 -7.59 -3.16 4.60
N PHE A 156 -7.80 -1.87 4.40
CA PHE A 156 -8.28 -0.99 5.47
C PHE A 156 -9.44 -0.14 4.98
N ASP A 157 -10.33 0.16 5.90
CA ASP A 157 -11.55 0.91 5.67
C ASP A 157 -11.45 2.26 6.38
N TYR A 158 -11.77 3.32 5.65
CA TYR A 158 -11.88 4.67 6.16
C TYR A 158 -13.33 5.16 6.04
N ASN A 159 -13.94 5.50 7.17
CA ASN A 159 -15.29 6.03 7.23
C ASN A 159 -15.26 7.57 7.14
N THR A 160 -15.71 8.12 6.02
CA THR A 160 -15.66 9.57 5.74
C THR A 160 -16.57 10.38 6.66
N SER A 161 -17.61 9.78 7.25
CA SER A 161 -18.52 10.47 8.17
C SER A 161 -17.92 10.66 9.57
N THR A 162 -17.14 9.68 10.04
CA THR A 162 -16.68 9.61 11.44
C THR A 162 -15.18 9.80 11.61
N GLY A 163 -14.41 9.75 10.52
CA GLY A 163 -12.95 9.75 10.57
C GLY A 163 -12.32 8.43 11.01
N ALA A 164 -13.14 7.39 11.28
CA ALA A 164 -12.67 6.13 11.80
C ALA A 164 -11.93 5.31 10.73
N LEU A 165 -10.79 4.73 11.10
CA LEU A 165 -10.01 3.83 10.26
C LEU A 165 -9.92 2.45 10.92
N THR A 166 -10.21 1.40 10.16
CA THR A 166 -10.11 0.00 10.61
C THR A 166 -9.25 -0.79 9.64
N VAL A 167 -8.29 -1.57 10.17
CA VAL A 167 -7.37 -2.38 9.35
C VAL A 167 -7.72 -3.86 9.50
N THR A 168 -7.77 -4.56 8.37
CA THR A 168 -7.99 -6.01 8.29
C THR A 168 -6.82 -6.67 7.57
N VAL A 169 -6.11 -7.52 8.28
CA VAL A 169 -5.06 -8.41 7.74
C VAL A 169 -5.39 -9.85 8.16
N PRO A 170 -5.20 -10.85 7.28
CA PRO A 170 -5.44 -12.26 7.57
C PRO A 170 -4.38 -12.86 8.50
#